data_AF-A0A1I7T5Q8-F1
#
_entry.id   AF-A0A1I7T5Q8-F1
#
_cell.length_a   1.000
_cell.length_b   1.000
_cell.length_c   1.000
_cell.angle_alpha   90.00
_cell.angle_beta   90.00
_cell.angle_gamma   90.00
#
_symmetry.space_group_name_H-M   'P 1'
#
loop_
_entity.id
_entity.type
_entity.pdbx_description
1 polymer ?
#
loop_
_entity_poly.entity_id
_entity_poly.type
_entity_poly.pdbx_seq_one_letter_code
_entity_poly.pdbx_strand_id
1 'polypeptide(L)'
;MNVLQQFVDKTFEMTTGLGEMKVAEAIFLGSVDCASQTIAHSNRKDDSILLRKVMSLAYKGQNIIKMCVHLPRDSNAEKYAHELNKVAHEIDVLVCSIENDQSGDH
;
A
#
# COMPACT_ATOMS: atom_id res chain seq x y z
N MET A 1 32.36 5.45 4.46
CA MET A 1 31.24 4.99 5.30
C MET A 1 31.36 3.47 5.40
N ASN A 2 31.33 2.89 6.61
CA ASN A 2 31.50 1.44 6.80
C ASN A 2 30.20 0.71 6.41
N VAL A 3 30.29 -0.29 5.54
CA VAL A 3 29.16 -1.10 5.05
C VAL A 3 28.39 -1.75 6.21
N LEU A 4 29.08 -2.19 7.26
CA LEU A 4 28.47 -2.74 8.47
C LEU A 4 27.64 -1.70 9.23
N GLN A 5 28.14 -0.47 9.33
CA GLN A 5 27.40 0.61 9.99
C GLN A 5 26.14 0.96 9.19
N GLN A 6 26.25 1.02 7.86
CA GLN A 6 25.12 1.31 6.98
C GLN A 6 24.06 0.19 7.01
N PHE A 7 24.48 -1.07 7.17
CA PHE A 7 23.57 -2.20 7.38
C PHE A 7 22.87 -2.09 8.74
N VAL A 8 23.62 -1.88 9.82
CA VAL A 8 23.06 -1.70 11.18
C VAL A 8 22.08 -0.53 11.22
N ASP A 9 22.42 0.61 10.62
CA ASP A 9 21.56 1.80 10.60
C ASP A 9 20.29 1.56 9.79
N LYS A 10 20.36 0.84 8.66
CA LYS A 10 19.16 0.44 7.88
C LYS A 10 18.29 -0.56 8.64
N THR A 11 18.91 -1.52 9.32
CA THR A 11 18.19 -2.50 10.14
C THR A 11 17.54 -1.86 11.36
N PHE A 12 18.21 -0.90 12.00
CA PHE A 12 17.63 -0.13 13.10
C PHE A 12 16.53 0.81 12.62
N GLU A 13 16.69 1.46 11.47
CA GLU A 13 15.59 2.21 10.85
C GLU A 13 14.38 1.31 10.62
N MET A 14 14.55 0.06 10.18
CA MET A 14 13.47 -0.93 10.03
C MET A 14 12.79 -1.30 11.36
N THR A 15 13.49 -1.26 12.50
CA THR A 15 12.92 -1.52 13.84
C THR A 15 12.25 -0.31 14.50
N THR A 16 12.31 0.87 13.89
CA THR A 16 11.58 2.07 14.35
C THR A 16 10.26 2.20 13.59
N GLY A 17 9.30 2.98 14.11
CA GLY A 17 8.02 3.20 13.42
C GLY A 17 8.16 3.76 11.99
N LEU A 18 9.26 4.44 11.67
CA LEU A 18 9.59 4.85 10.29
C LEU A 18 9.95 3.67 9.38
N GLY A 19 10.56 2.63 9.93
CA GLY A 19 10.83 1.37 9.26
C GLY A 19 9.57 0.62 8.90
N GLU A 20 8.67 0.48 9.86
CA GLU A 20 7.33 -0.09 9.65
C GLU A 20 6.56 0.68 8.59
N MET A 21 6.66 2.02 8.59
CA MET A 21 6.07 2.87 7.56
C MET A 21 6.64 2.59 6.17
N LYS A 22 7.97 2.41 6.03
CA LYS A 22 8.59 2.05 4.74
C LYS A 22 8.11 0.69 4.24
N VAL A 23 7.92 -0.28 5.13
CA VAL A 23 7.37 -1.59 4.78
C VAL A 23 5.91 -1.46 4.35
N ALA A 24 5.10 -0.72 5.11
CA ALA A 24 3.70 -0.47 4.77
C ALA A 24 3.54 0.29 3.45
N GLU A 25 4.44 1.23 3.15
CA GLU A 25 4.50 1.93 1.86
C GLU A 25 4.76 0.97 0.71
N ALA A 26 5.73 0.05 0.85
CA ALA A 26 6.02 -0.95 -0.17
C ALA A 26 4.82 -1.88 -0.42
N ILE A 27 4.16 -2.35 0.65
CA ILE A 27 2.96 -3.19 0.56
C ILE A 27 1.84 -2.44 -0.18
N PHE A 28 1.54 -1.20 0.24
CA PHE A 28 0.51 -0.38 -0.38
C PHE A 28 0.76 -0.12 -1.87
N LEU A 29 2.01 0.20 -2.26
CA LEU A 29 2.35 0.41 -3.66
C LEU A 29 2.19 -0.88 -4.47
N GLY A 30 2.52 -2.04 -3.89
CA GLY A 30 2.26 -3.35 -4.49
C GLY A 30 0.77 -3.60 -4.73
N SER A 31 -0.08 -3.34 -3.73
CA SER A 31 -1.54 -3.47 -3.87
C SER A 31 -2.11 -2.55 -4.95
N VAL A 32 -1.64 -1.30 -5.04
CA VAL A 32 -2.08 -0.34 -6.07
C VAL A 32 -1.66 -0.78 -7.48
N ASP A 33 -0.43 -1.26 -7.65
CA ASP A 33 0.07 -1.77 -8.93
C ASP A 33 -0.75 -3.00 -9.38
N CYS A 34 -0.94 -3.95 -8.47
CA CYS A 34 -1.78 -5.13 -8.70
C CYS A 34 -3.22 -4.75 -9.11
N ALA A 35 -3.83 -3.81 -8.39
CA ALA A 35 -5.16 -3.30 -8.73
C ALA A 35 -5.20 -2.65 -10.11
N SER A 36 -4.19 -1.84 -10.45
CA SER A 36 -4.11 -1.18 -11.75
C SER A 36 -4.00 -2.20 -12.88
N GLN A 37 -3.18 -3.23 -12.71
CA GLN A 37 -3.03 -4.29 -13.71
C GLN A 37 -4.32 -5.09 -13.84
N THR A 38 -4.93 -5.50 -12.73
CA THR A 38 -6.17 -6.31 -12.75
C THR A 38 -7.31 -5.57 -13.42
N ILE A 39 -7.50 -4.28 -13.10
CA ILE A 39 -8.54 -3.46 -13.73
C ILE A 39 -8.28 -3.28 -15.24
N ALA A 40 -7.02 -3.02 -15.63
CA ALA A 40 -6.65 -2.83 -17.04
C ALA A 40 -6.89 -4.08 -17.91
N HIS A 41 -6.73 -5.27 -17.33
CA HIS A 41 -6.97 -6.55 -18.00
C HIS A 41 -8.39 -7.08 -17.82
N SER A 42 -9.23 -6.42 -17.01
CA SER A 42 -10.60 -6.87 -16.79
C SER A 42 -11.46 -6.61 -18.03
N ASN A 43 -12.27 -7.60 -18.42
CA ASN A 43 -13.26 -7.44 -19.49
C ASN A 43 -14.47 -6.57 -19.08
N ARG A 44 -14.52 -6.11 -17.81
CA ARG A 44 -15.55 -5.18 -17.33
C ARG A 44 -15.23 -3.76 -17.80
N LYS A 45 -15.63 -3.46 -19.04
CA LYS A 45 -15.40 -2.18 -19.72
C LYS A 45 -15.95 -0.94 -18.99
N ASP A 46 -16.72 -1.10 -17.91
CA ASP A 46 -17.39 0.03 -17.24
C ASP A 46 -17.61 -0.16 -15.73
N ASP A 47 -16.69 -0.81 -15.01
CA ASP A 47 -16.76 -0.83 -13.53
C ASP A 47 -16.24 0.50 -12.93
N SER A 48 -16.82 1.62 -13.39
CA SER A 48 -16.47 2.99 -12.99
C SER A 48 -16.59 3.23 -11.48
N ILE A 49 -17.44 2.44 -10.81
CA ILE A 49 -17.61 2.44 -9.36
C ILE A 49 -16.37 1.85 -8.69
N LEU A 50 -15.93 0.67 -9.13
CA LEU A 50 -14.73 0.02 -8.64
C LEU A 50 -13.48 0.89 -8.88
N LEU A 51 -13.31 1.41 -10.10
CA LEU A 51 -12.19 2.29 -10.42
C LEU A 51 -12.18 3.52 -9.51
N ARG A 52 -13.33 4.16 -9.28
CA ARG A 52 -13.44 5.31 -8.37
C ARG A 52 -13.09 4.93 -6.92
N LYS A 53 -13.48 3.74 -6.46
CA LYS A 53 -13.14 3.25 -5.11
C LYS A 53 -11.64 3.02 -4.97
N VAL A 54 -11.01 2.31 -5.92
CA VAL A 54 -9.57 2.06 -5.92
C VAL A 54 -8.78 3.36 -5.99
N MET A 55 -9.17 4.30 -6.86
CA MET A 55 -8.53 5.63 -6.91
C MET A 55 -8.67 6.39 -5.59
N SER A 56 -9.85 6.37 -4.95
CA SER A 56 -10.07 7.01 -3.65
C SER A 56 -9.16 6.43 -2.56
N LEU A 57 -9.02 5.10 -2.50
CA LEU A 57 -8.11 4.41 -1.58
C LEU A 57 -6.64 4.75 -1.87
N ALA A 58 -6.25 4.79 -3.15
CA ALA A 58 -4.90 5.19 -3.54
C ALA A 58 -4.57 6.62 -3.09
N TYR A 59 -5.50 7.58 -3.24
CA TYR A 59 -5.33 8.93 -2.72
C TYR A 59 -5.25 8.96 -1.18
N LYS A 60 -6.06 8.16 -0.49
CA LYS A 60 -5.99 8.04 0.97
C LYS A 60 -4.61 7.53 1.43
N GLY A 61 -4.09 6.48 0.81
CA GLY A 61 -2.75 5.97 1.10
C GLY A 61 -1.65 6.99 0.80
N GLN A 62 -1.73 7.69 -0.34
CA GLN A 62 -0.78 8.76 -0.67
C GLN A 62 -0.78 9.89 0.36
N ASN A 63 -1.94 10.27 0.89
CA ASN A 63 -2.03 11.29 1.95
C ASN A 63 -1.39 10.82 3.25
N ILE A 64 -1.57 9.55 3.62
CA ILE A 64 -0.91 8.96 4.80
C ILE A 64 0.63 9.01 4.62
N ILE A 65 1.13 8.60 3.45
CA ILE A 65 2.57 8.68 3.13
C ILE A 65 3.07 10.12 3.27
N LYS A 66 2.41 11.10 2.65
CA LYS A 66 2.79 12.52 2.71
C LYS A 66 2.82 13.05 4.14
N MET A 67 1.88 12.64 4.99
CA MET A 67 1.89 13.05 6.40
C MET A 67 3.10 12.47 7.16
N CYS A 68 3.65 11.34 6.73
CA CYS A 68 4.77 10.68 7.39
C CYS A 68 6.16 11.19 6.94
N VAL A 69 6.28 11.74 5.73
CA VAL A 69 7.55 12.24 5.18
C VAL A 69 8.18 13.33 6.05
N HIS A 70 7.37 14.07 6.81
CA HIS A 70 7.83 15.17 7.66
C HIS A 70 7.91 14.80 9.15
N LEU A 71 7.62 13.55 9.52
CA LEU A 71 7.62 13.17 10.93
C LEU A 71 9.05 12.95 11.45
N PRO A 72 9.36 13.40 12.68
CA PRO A 72 10.63 13.11 13.33
C PRO A 72 10.77 11.61 13.63
N ARG A 73 12.01 11.13 13.78
CA ARG A 73 12.31 9.69 13.98
C ARG A 73 11.60 9.05 15.17
N ASP A 74 11.32 9.83 16.20
CA ASP A 74 10.70 9.37 17.45
C ASP A 74 9.16 9.52 17.44
N SER A 75 8.57 9.79 16.28
CA SER A 75 7.13 9.92 16.11
C SER A 75 6.43 8.55 16.11
N ASN A 76 5.14 8.53 16.46
CA ASN A 76 4.25 7.36 16.35
C ASN A 76 3.92 7.03 14.87
N ALA A 77 4.94 6.83 14.04
CA ALA A 77 4.83 6.43 12.65
C ALA A 77 4.17 5.05 12.48
N GLU A 78 4.23 4.19 13.50
CA GLU A 78 3.52 2.90 13.59
C GLU A 78 2.01 3.04 13.34
N LYS A 79 1.37 4.09 13.89
CA LYS A 79 -0.07 4.32 13.66
C LYS A 79 -0.36 4.55 12.18
N TYR A 80 0.50 5.28 11.48
CA TYR A 80 0.34 5.56 10.07
C TYR A 80 0.67 4.34 9.21
N ALA A 81 1.67 3.55 9.60
CA ALA A 81 1.96 2.26 8.96
C ALA A 81 0.75 1.32 9.04
N HIS A 82 0.11 1.23 10.22
CA HIS A 82 -1.11 0.45 10.41
C HIS A 82 -2.27 0.93 9.54
N GLU A 83 -2.52 2.23 9.50
CA GLU A 83 -3.58 2.80 8.64
C GLU A 83 -3.28 2.60 7.15
N LEU A 84 -2.02 2.67 6.74
CA LEU A 84 -1.61 2.41 5.36
C LEU A 84 -1.81 0.93 4.97
N ASN A 85 -1.47 0.01 5.87
CA ASN A 85 -1.72 -1.43 5.68
C ASN A 85 -3.22 -1.74 5.54
N LYS A 86 -4.08 -1.07 6.32
CA LYS A 86 -5.54 -1.22 6.14
C LYS A 86 -5.99 -0.78 4.75
N VAL A 87 -5.48 0.34 4.26
CA VAL A 87 -5.80 0.83 2.91
C VAL A 87 -5.32 -0.17 1.84
N ALA A 88 -4.11 -0.71 1.98
CA ALA A 88 -3.60 -1.74 1.08
C ALA A 88 -4.52 -2.97 1.06
N HIS A 89 -4.90 -3.47 2.24
CA HIS A 89 -5.82 -4.60 2.37
C HIS A 89 -7.20 -4.33 1.76
N GLU A 90 -7.76 -3.13 1.95
CA GLU A 90 -9.04 -2.74 1.33
C GLU A 90 -8.94 -2.77 -0.21
N ILE A 91 -7.80 -2.37 -0.77
CA ILE A 91 -7.53 -2.47 -2.22
C ILE A 91 -7.49 -3.95 -2.64
N ASP A 92 -6.72 -4.78 -1.95
CA ASP A 92 -6.59 -6.21 -2.28
C ASP A 92 -7.95 -6.92 -2.27
N VAL A 93 -8.79 -6.66 -1.26
CA VAL A 93 -10.15 -7.24 -1.17
C VAL A 93 -11.00 -6.85 -2.37
N LEU A 94 -10.95 -5.59 -2.80
CA LEU A 94 -11.68 -5.13 -3.98
C LEU A 94 -11.18 -5.82 -5.26
N VAL A 95 -9.88 -6.08 -5.37
CA VAL A 95 -9.27 -6.74 -6.53
C VAL A 95 -9.60 -8.23 -6.56
N CYS A 96 -9.46 -8.96 -5.45
CA CYS A 96 -9.80 -10.38 -5.36
C CYS A 96 -11.28 -10.66 -5.69
N SER A 97 -12.16 -9.69 -5.42
CA SER A 97 -13.57 -9.77 -5.80
C SER A 97 -13.77 -9.87 -7.33
N ILE A 98 -12.87 -9.26 -8.11
CA ILE A 98 -12.90 -9.27 -9.58
C ILE A 98 -12.43 -10.62 -10.11
N GLU A 99 -11.37 -11.19 -9.51
CA GLU A 99 -10.80 -12.47 -9.93
C GLU A 99 -11.76 -13.63 -9.65
N ASN A 100 -12.41 -13.63 -8.49
CA ASN A 100 -13.39 -14.66 -8.12
C ASN A 100 -14.59 -14.68 -9.08
N ASP A 101 -15.09 -13.50 -9.50
CA ASP A 101 -16.18 -13.41 -10.47
C ASP A 101 -15.80 -13.91 -11.87
N GLN A 102 -14.51 -13.88 -12.24
CA GLN A 102 -14.03 -14.43 -13.52
C GLN A 102 -13.88 -15.96 -13.51
N SER A 103 -13.70 -16.57 -12.33
CA SER A 103 -13.51 -18.01 -12.17
C SER A 103 -14.82 -18.84 -12.12
N GLY A 104 -15.98 -18.18 -12.12
CA GLY A 104 -17.30 -18.82 -12.01
C GLY A 104 -17.96 -19.28 -13.32
N ASP A 105 -17.35 -19.02 -14.48
CA ASP A 105 -17.91 -19.35 -15.81
C ASP A 105 -17.21 -20.57 -16.48
N HIS A 106 -16.92 -21.62 -15.71
CA HIS A 106 -16.42 -22.90 -16.23
C HIS A 106 -17.33 -24.09 -15.89
#